data_AF-A0A0L6WMX4-F1
#
_entry.id   AF-A0A0L6WMX4-F1
#
_cell.length_a   1.000
_cell.length_b   1.000
_cell.length_c   1.000
_cell.angle_alpha   90.00
_cell.angle_beta   90.00
_cell.angle_gamma   90.00
#
_symmetry.space_group_name_H-M   'P 1'
#
loop_
_entity.id
_entity.type
_entity.pdbx_description
1 polymer ?
#
loop_
_entity_poly.entity_id
_entity_poly.type
_entity_poly.pdbx_seq_one_letter_code
_entity_poly.pdbx_strand_id
1 'polypeptide(L)'
;MEGRPLHKENHKTIGQWLFEDVICCWGCIAEIINAGQFNKVTAWIESEFGIRGIAISPYNSQANGKIERPHWDVRQALFKACEDCTKWFWFFFHVMWSDHITIWQRFGCSPYFMVTGAHPTLPLDLVEATWLIELSEGPLSTEELIGYCARALAKHHQHVEEMRERVGKDKLQWASKFAEEHKNSIKDFNFKPLDLVLVKNIITESSHSAKMLPCFHNPIVVITKTRGGNYIVVEVEGAVWQARVAAFRVVPYRA
;
A
#
# COMPACT_ATOMS: atom_id res chain seq x y z
N MET A 1 -8.64 19.42 -0.68
CA MET A 1 -8.31 20.83 -1.04
C MET A 1 -7.72 20.85 -2.45
N GLU A 2 -7.76 21.96 -3.21
CA GLU A 2 -7.01 22.08 -4.47
C GLU A 2 -5.91 23.14 -4.34
N GLY A 3 -4.80 22.98 -5.07
CA GLY A 3 -3.69 23.91 -4.97
C GLY A 3 -2.61 23.71 -6.03
N ARG A 4 -1.87 24.78 -6.32
CA ARG A 4 -0.73 24.79 -7.25
C ARG A 4 0.36 25.69 -6.68
N PRO A 5 1.63 25.24 -6.65
CA PRO A 5 2.74 26.08 -6.24
C PRO A 5 3.04 27.11 -7.33
N LEU A 6 3.06 28.40 -6.96
CA LEU A 6 3.26 29.50 -7.90
C LEU A 6 4.55 30.26 -7.57
N HIS A 7 5.30 30.67 -8.60
CA HIS A 7 6.48 31.53 -8.42
C HIS A 7 6.08 32.99 -8.11
N LYS A 8 4.95 33.45 -8.64
CA LYS A 8 4.41 34.80 -8.42
C LYS A 8 2.89 34.75 -8.26
N GLU A 9 2.39 35.41 -7.24
CA GLU A 9 0.97 35.55 -6.97
C GLU A 9 0.38 36.69 -7.83
N ASN A 10 0.01 36.36 -9.08
CA ASN A 10 -0.58 37.30 -10.02
C ASN A 10 -1.98 36.83 -10.43
N HIS A 11 -2.91 37.79 -10.62
CA HIS A 11 -4.28 37.51 -11.06
C HIS A 11 -4.37 36.65 -12.33
N LYS A 12 -3.48 36.86 -13.31
CA LYS A 12 -3.43 36.03 -14.53
C LYS A 12 -3.08 34.57 -14.21
N THR A 13 -2.04 34.35 -13.41
CA THR A 13 -1.57 33.01 -13.04
C THR A 13 -2.63 32.26 -12.20
N ILE A 14 -3.30 32.97 -11.30
CA ILE A 14 -4.37 32.40 -10.47
C ILE A 14 -5.60 32.08 -11.33
N GLY A 15 -5.99 32.98 -12.25
CA GLY A 15 -7.09 32.73 -13.18
C GLY A 15 -6.82 31.54 -14.09
N GLN A 16 -5.59 31.42 -14.60
CA GLN A 16 -5.17 30.28 -15.42
C GLN A 16 -5.19 28.97 -14.62
N TRP A 17 -4.68 28.94 -13.40
CA TRP A 17 -4.79 27.77 -12.51
C TRP A 17 -6.25 27.37 -12.25
N LEU A 18 -7.09 28.33 -11.92
CA LEU A 18 -8.50 28.06 -11.63
C LEU A 18 -9.24 27.50 -12.86
N PHE A 19 -8.89 27.97 -14.06
CA PHE A 19 -9.42 27.43 -15.30
C PHE A 19 -8.88 26.01 -15.60
N GLU A 20 -7.56 25.84 -15.62
CA GLU A 20 -6.90 24.61 -16.06
C GLU A 20 -7.08 23.44 -15.10
N ASP A 21 -6.88 23.65 -13.79
CA ASP A 21 -6.81 22.54 -12.82
C ASP A 21 -8.13 22.31 -12.10
N VAL A 22 -9.00 23.32 -12.05
CA VAL A 22 -10.28 23.21 -11.35
C VAL A 22 -11.45 23.10 -12.33
N ILE A 23 -11.67 24.12 -13.17
CA ILE A 23 -12.84 24.14 -14.07
C ILE A 23 -12.75 23.06 -15.16
N CYS A 24 -11.60 22.89 -15.81
CA CYS A 24 -11.43 21.88 -16.85
C CYS A 24 -11.49 20.44 -16.32
N CYS A 25 -11.09 20.21 -15.07
CA CYS A 25 -11.08 18.88 -14.46
C CYS A 25 -12.45 18.50 -13.86
N TRP A 26 -13.10 19.43 -13.16
CA TRP A 26 -14.29 19.15 -12.36
C TRP A 26 -15.59 19.72 -12.96
N GLY A 27 -15.47 20.58 -13.98
CA GLY A 27 -16.59 21.30 -14.57
C GLY A 27 -16.79 22.69 -13.95
N CYS A 28 -17.78 23.41 -14.49
CA CYS A 28 -18.06 24.78 -14.09
C CYS A 28 -18.64 24.86 -12.67
N ILE A 29 -18.14 25.79 -11.88
CA ILE A 29 -18.62 26.07 -10.52
C ILE A 29 -19.69 27.16 -10.61
N ALA A 30 -20.77 27.04 -9.84
CA ALA A 30 -21.85 28.02 -9.86
C ALA A 30 -21.43 29.38 -9.25
N GLU A 31 -20.70 29.36 -8.14
CA GLU A 31 -20.32 30.54 -7.39
C GLU A 31 -18.91 30.40 -6.82
N ILE A 32 -18.15 31.51 -6.83
CA ILE A 32 -16.81 31.57 -6.24
C ILE A 32 -16.82 32.62 -5.13
N ILE A 33 -16.55 32.17 -3.91
CA ILE A 33 -16.40 33.05 -2.77
C ILE A 33 -14.92 33.37 -2.59
N ASN A 34 -14.56 34.66 -2.58
CA ASN A 34 -13.16 35.08 -2.52
C ASN A 34 -12.90 36.23 -1.53
N ALA A 35 -11.62 36.41 -1.18
CA ALA A 35 -11.16 37.63 -0.52
C ALA A 35 -10.91 38.73 -1.56
N GLY A 36 -11.02 40.01 -1.14
CA GLY A 36 -10.96 41.16 -2.05
C GLY A 36 -9.72 41.25 -2.95
N GLN A 37 -8.60 40.61 -2.55
CA GLN A 37 -7.39 40.52 -3.37
C GLN A 37 -7.57 39.75 -4.69
N PHE A 38 -8.59 38.91 -4.80
CA PHE A 38 -8.88 38.09 -5.97
C PHE A 38 -10.01 38.64 -6.85
N ASN A 39 -10.52 39.86 -6.58
CA ASN A 39 -11.64 40.45 -7.33
C ASN A 39 -11.37 40.57 -8.84
N LYS A 40 -10.11 40.80 -9.24
CA LYS A 40 -9.74 40.85 -10.66
C LYS A 40 -9.86 39.48 -11.34
N VAL A 41 -9.60 38.40 -10.60
CA VAL A 41 -9.71 37.03 -11.10
C VAL A 41 -11.18 36.67 -11.26
N THR A 42 -12.01 36.94 -10.24
CA THR A 42 -13.44 36.64 -10.30
C THR A 42 -14.14 37.46 -11.37
N ALA A 43 -13.80 38.74 -11.54
CA ALA A 43 -14.36 39.55 -12.63
C ALA A 43 -14.02 38.99 -14.01
N TRP A 44 -12.79 38.51 -14.21
CA TRP A 44 -12.40 37.86 -15.47
C TRP A 44 -13.19 36.58 -15.72
N ILE A 45 -13.29 35.70 -14.72
CA ILE A 45 -14.03 34.44 -14.84
C ILE A 45 -15.53 34.67 -15.04
N GLU A 46 -16.11 35.67 -14.36
CA GLU A 46 -17.49 36.07 -14.55
C GLU A 46 -17.74 36.56 -15.99
N SER A 47 -16.80 37.31 -16.56
CA SER A 47 -16.92 37.76 -17.96
C SER A 47 -16.79 36.65 -19.00
N GLU A 48 -15.91 35.66 -18.77
CA GLU A 48 -15.65 34.58 -19.73
C GLU A 48 -16.66 33.42 -19.61
N PHE A 49 -17.05 33.07 -18.39
CA PHE A 49 -17.80 31.85 -18.09
C PHE A 49 -19.14 32.10 -17.40
N GLY A 50 -19.46 33.34 -17.02
CA GLY A 50 -20.71 33.67 -16.31
C GLY A 50 -20.76 33.18 -14.86
N ILE A 51 -19.62 32.84 -14.26
CA ILE A 51 -19.53 32.36 -12.88
C ILE A 51 -19.57 33.55 -11.92
N ARG A 52 -20.52 33.54 -10.98
CA ARG A 52 -20.70 34.65 -10.04
C ARG A 52 -19.59 34.68 -8.99
N GLY A 53 -18.90 35.81 -8.87
CA GLY A 53 -17.95 36.07 -7.79
C GLY A 53 -18.62 36.76 -6.59
N ILE A 54 -18.45 36.22 -5.39
CA ILE A 54 -18.92 36.82 -4.13
C ILE A 54 -17.70 37.20 -3.28
N ALA A 55 -17.46 38.51 -3.16
CA ALA A 55 -16.38 39.02 -2.32
C ALA A 55 -16.79 39.05 -0.84
N ILE A 56 -15.99 38.39 0.01
CA ILE A 56 -16.14 38.46 1.47
C ILE A 56 -15.65 39.83 1.94
N SER A 57 -16.37 40.43 2.91
CA SER A 57 -15.93 41.65 3.58
C SER A 57 -14.55 41.46 4.23
N PRO A 58 -13.65 42.47 4.17
CA PRO A 58 -12.39 42.44 4.92
C PRO A 58 -12.63 42.11 6.40
N TYR A 59 -11.70 41.36 7.01
CA TYR A 59 -11.71 41.02 8.45
C TYR A 59 -12.87 40.13 8.96
N ASN A 60 -13.54 39.36 8.10
CA ASN A 60 -14.51 38.35 8.53
C ASN A 60 -13.84 37.00 8.85
N SER A 61 -13.33 36.84 10.08
CA SER A 61 -12.63 35.64 10.53
C SER A 61 -13.47 34.36 10.48
N GLN A 62 -14.79 34.44 10.63
CA GLN A 62 -15.67 33.26 10.56
C GLN A 62 -15.79 32.72 9.12
N ALA A 63 -15.91 33.60 8.12
CA ALA A 63 -15.93 33.19 6.72
C ALA A 63 -14.56 32.65 6.27
N ASN A 64 -13.48 33.32 6.70
CA ASN A 64 -12.11 32.89 6.39
C ASN A 64 -11.72 31.59 7.09
N GLY A 65 -12.27 31.30 8.28
CA GLY A 65 -11.94 30.10 9.05
C GLY A 65 -12.20 28.78 8.31
N LYS A 66 -13.18 28.75 7.38
CA LYS A 66 -13.44 27.57 6.52
C LYS A 66 -12.31 27.31 5.52
N ILE A 67 -11.58 28.34 5.10
CA ILE A 67 -10.45 28.26 4.15
C ILE A 67 -9.13 28.09 4.92
N GLU A 68 -9.00 28.73 6.08
CA GLU A 68 -7.77 28.71 6.88
C GLU A 68 -7.47 27.33 7.47
N ARG A 69 -8.50 26.58 7.88
CA ARG A 69 -8.29 25.26 8.52
C ARG A 69 -7.67 24.24 7.56
N PRO A 70 -8.23 23.97 6.36
CA PRO A 70 -7.59 23.04 5.41
C PRO A 70 -6.18 23.49 4.99
N HIS A 71 -5.95 24.80 4.89
CA HIS A 71 -4.63 25.33 4.58
C HIS A 71 -3.60 25.05 5.68
N TRP A 72 -4.01 25.16 6.95
CA TRP A 72 -3.18 24.77 8.09
C TRP A 72 -2.85 23.27 8.03
N ASP A 73 -3.84 22.42 7.78
CA ASP A 73 -3.67 20.97 7.75
C ASP A 73 -2.70 20.55 6.63
N VAL A 74 -2.82 21.13 5.42
CA VAL A 74 -1.86 20.91 4.32
C VAL A 74 -0.46 21.40 4.68
N ARG A 75 -0.32 22.54 5.37
CA ARG A 75 0.98 23.04 5.82
C ARG A 75 1.63 22.10 6.84
N GLN A 76 0.86 21.57 7.79
CA GLN A 76 1.35 20.60 8.77
C GLN A 76 1.74 19.28 8.09
N ALA A 77 0.92 18.79 7.16
CA ALA A 77 1.24 17.60 6.39
C ALA A 77 2.50 17.77 5.54
N LEU A 78 2.70 18.94 4.92
CA LEU A 78 3.95 19.28 4.21
C LEU A 78 5.16 19.24 5.14
N PHE A 79 5.04 19.84 6.32
CA PHE A 79 6.10 19.83 7.32
C PHE A 79 6.44 18.40 7.78
N LYS A 80 5.44 17.53 7.96
CA LYS A 80 5.62 16.13 8.35
C LYS A 80 6.15 15.25 7.22
N ALA A 81 5.79 15.55 5.98
CA ALA A 81 6.27 14.82 4.80
C ALA A 81 7.73 15.14 4.48
N CYS A 82 8.18 16.37 4.75
CA CYS A 82 9.52 16.84 4.42
C CYS A 82 10.48 16.72 5.60
N GLU A 83 11.58 15.99 5.41
CA GLU A 83 12.71 16.05 6.36
C GLU A 83 13.42 17.42 6.27
N ASP A 84 13.51 17.98 5.05
CA ASP A 84 14.04 19.31 4.78
C ASP A 84 12.93 20.24 4.26
N CYS A 85 12.50 21.18 5.10
CA CYS A 85 11.42 22.12 4.80
C CYS A 85 11.71 23.03 3.59
N THR A 86 12.97 23.20 3.18
CA THR A 86 13.29 24.00 1.99
C THR A 86 12.84 23.33 0.69
N LYS A 87 12.63 22.01 0.73
CA LYS A 87 12.25 21.16 -0.42
C LYS A 87 10.75 20.84 -0.46
N TRP A 88 9.92 21.56 0.28
CA TRP A 88 8.47 21.32 0.38
C TRP A 88 7.77 21.22 -0.98
N PHE A 89 8.24 21.97 -1.98
CA PHE A 89 7.69 21.98 -3.33
C PHE A 89 7.66 20.58 -3.97
N TRP A 90 8.67 19.74 -3.73
CA TRP A 90 8.74 18.38 -4.27
C TRP A 90 7.69 17.44 -3.67
N PHE A 91 7.29 17.70 -2.42
CA PHE A 91 6.26 16.93 -1.71
C PHE A 91 4.87 17.51 -1.85
N PHE A 92 4.72 18.72 -2.41
CA PHE A 92 3.43 19.39 -2.52
C PHE A 92 2.36 18.52 -3.16
N PHE A 93 2.60 18.00 -4.37
CA PHE A 93 1.62 17.15 -5.05
C PHE A 93 1.39 15.82 -4.36
N HIS A 94 2.39 15.26 -3.69
CA HIS A 94 2.24 14.04 -2.89
C HIS A 94 1.33 14.28 -1.67
N VAL A 95 1.44 15.44 -1.03
CA VAL A 95 0.56 15.84 0.08
C VAL A 95 -0.85 16.13 -0.40
N MET A 96 -1.02 16.85 -1.51
CA MET A 96 -2.34 17.09 -2.11
C MET A 96 -3.02 15.78 -2.48
N TRP A 97 -2.27 14.85 -3.08
CA TRP A 97 -2.78 13.51 -3.38
C TRP A 97 -3.17 12.75 -2.12
N SER A 98 -2.31 12.74 -1.09
CA SER A 98 -2.64 12.15 0.21
C SER A 98 -3.89 12.75 0.84
N ASP A 99 -4.06 14.08 0.83
CA ASP A 99 -5.26 14.75 1.34
C ASP A 99 -6.52 14.27 0.62
N HIS A 100 -6.46 14.13 -0.71
CA HIS A 100 -7.59 13.66 -1.52
C HIS A 100 -8.00 12.23 -1.20
N ILE A 101 -7.04 11.34 -0.94
CA ILE A 101 -7.31 9.90 -0.74
C ILE A 101 -7.51 9.52 0.72
N THR A 102 -7.09 10.37 1.66
CA THR A 102 -7.20 10.10 3.10
C THR A 102 -8.65 10.23 3.57
N ILE A 103 -9.11 9.25 4.33
CA ILE A 103 -10.46 9.25 4.90
C ILE A 103 -10.53 10.27 6.03
N TRP A 104 -11.47 11.20 5.93
CA TRP A 104 -11.70 12.19 6.98
C TRP A 104 -12.66 11.64 8.02
N GLN A 105 -12.28 11.73 9.30
CA GLN A 105 -13.10 11.22 10.41
C GLN A 105 -14.52 11.82 10.43
N ARG A 106 -14.70 13.07 10.01
CA ARG A 106 -16.01 13.74 9.98
C ARG A 106 -16.98 13.18 8.93
N PHE A 107 -16.46 12.71 7.81
CA PHE A 107 -17.27 12.25 6.67
C PHE A 107 -17.29 10.73 6.53
N GLY A 108 -16.34 10.02 7.15
CA GLY A 108 -16.19 8.58 7.02
C GLY A 108 -15.72 8.11 5.63
N CYS A 109 -15.40 9.04 4.73
CA CYS A 109 -14.87 8.77 3.40
C CYS A 109 -13.80 9.81 3.01
N SER A 110 -13.08 9.55 1.92
CA SER A 110 -12.08 10.46 1.38
C SER A 110 -12.70 11.49 0.43
N PRO A 111 -12.14 12.70 0.31
CA PRO A 111 -12.60 13.68 -0.68
C PRO A 111 -12.67 13.11 -2.11
N TYR A 112 -11.71 12.28 -2.51
CA TYR A 112 -11.71 11.61 -3.82
C TYR A 112 -12.96 10.74 -4.00
N PHE A 113 -13.32 9.96 -2.98
CA PHE A 113 -14.52 9.13 -3.01
C PHE A 113 -15.79 9.97 -3.04
N MET A 114 -15.85 11.08 -2.30
CA MET A 114 -17.01 11.98 -2.29
C MET A 114 -17.32 12.56 -3.67
N VAL A 115 -16.29 12.83 -4.47
CA VAL A 115 -16.45 13.42 -5.81
C VAL A 115 -16.66 12.37 -6.88
N THR A 116 -15.93 11.25 -6.82
CA THR A 116 -15.91 10.25 -7.90
C THR A 116 -16.81 9.03 -7.64
N GLY A 117 -17.22 8.79 -6.40
CA GLY A 117 -17.92 7.58 -5.98
C GLY A 117 -17.06 6.30 -5.96
N ALA A 118 -15.73 6.41 -6.18
CA ALA A 118 -14.83 5.28 -6.24
C ALA A 118 -13.58 5.51 -5.38
N HIS A 119 -12.96 4.42 -4.92
CA HIS A 119 -11.66 4.50 -4.23
C HIS A 119 -10.51 4.56 -5.25
N PRO A 120 -9.48 5.37 -5.00
CA PRO A 120 -8.34 5.50 -5.90
C PRO A 120 -7.47 4.25 -5.83
N THR A 121 -6.88 3.86 -6.98
CA THR A 121 -5.83 2.84 -7.00
C THR A 121 -4.50 3.49 -6.67
N LEU A 122 -3.81 3.01 -5.63
CA LEU A 122 -2.52 3.53 -5.21
C LEU A 122 -1.37 2.81 -5.93
N PRO A 123 -0.28 3.51 -6.27
CA PRO A 123 0.87 2.93 -6.94
C PRO A 123 1.77 2.17 -5.95
N LEU A 124 1.23 1.66 -4.83
CA LEU A 124 1.98 0.95 -3.81
C LEU A 124 1.70 -0.55 -3.93
N ASP A 125 2.73 -1.37 -3.95
CA ASP A 125 2.55 -2.82 -3.76
C ASP A 125 2.31 -3.15 -2.27
N LEU A 126 1.99 -4.42 -1.98
CA LEU A 126 1.71 -4.86 -0.61
C LEU A 126 2.92 -4.65 0.33
N VAL A 127 4.13 -4.82 -0.18
CA VAL A 127 5.37 -4.69 0.61
C VAL A 127 5.64 -3.21 0.88
N GLU A 128 5.55 -2.36 -0.13
CA GLU A 128 5.71 -0.92 0.00
C GLU A 128 4.65 -0.34 0.95
N ALA A 129 3.37 -0.68 0.78
CA ALA A 129 2.30 -0.20 1.65
C ALA A 129 2.50 -0.60 3.13
N THR A 130 3.12 -1.75 3.37
CA THR A 130 3.34 -2.27 4.73
C THR A 130 4.62 -1.74 5.36
N TRP A 131 5.70 -1.62 4.57
CA TRP A 131 7.05 -1.46 5.10
C TRP A 131 7.70 -0.12 4.77
N LEU A 132 7.14 0.72 3.88
CA LEU A 132 7.77 2.01 3.56
C LEU A 132 7.64 3.03 4.70
N ILE A 133 6.62 2.89 5.54
CA ILE A 133 6.33 3.79 6.65
C ILE A 133 6.32 2.99 7.95
N GLU A 134 7.05 3.48 8.96
CA GLU A 134 6.88 3.04 10.35
C GLU A 134 5.80 3.90 11.00
N LEU A 135 4.64 3.28 11.28
CA LEU A 135 3.56 3.93 12.02
C LEU A 135 3.91 3.93 13.50
N SER A 136 3.67 5.06 14.17
CA SER A 136 3.84 5.17 15.62
C SER A 136 2.84 4.26 16.37
N GLU A 137 3.22 3.77 17.55
CA GLU A 137 2.32 3.06 18.46
C GLU A 137 1.33 4.03 19.11
N GLY A 138 0.33 4.49 18.34
CA GLY A 138 -0.70 5.41 18.83
C GLY A 138 -1.62 5.92 17.72
N PRO A 139 -2.75 6.58 18.10
CA PRO A 139 -3.62 7.22 17.12
C PRO A 139 -2.88 8.39 16.47
N LEU A 140 -2.69 8.31 15.16
CA LEU A 140 -2.06 9.38 14.38
C LEU A 140 -3.02 10.56 14.19
N SER A 141 -2.47 11.77 14.15
CA SER A 141 -3.22 12.93 13.70
C SER A 141 -3.51 12.83 12.19
N THR A 142 -4.49 13.59 11.70
CA THR A 142 -4.84 13.56 10.26
C THR A 142 -3.68 14.07 9.42
N GLU A 143 -3.00 15.11 9.88
CA GLU A 143 -1.86 15.73 9.22
C GLU A 143 -0.63 14.80 9.19
N GLU A 144 -0.43 14.02 10.25
CA GLU A 144 0.60 12.98 10.30
C GLU A 144 0.31 11.87 9.31
N LEU A 145 -0.94 11.38 9.27
CA LEU A 145 -1.35 10.35 8.32
C LEU A 145 -1.15 10.81 6.87
N ILE A 146 -1.56 12.04 6.53
CA ILE A 146 -1.36 12.63 5.21
C ILE A 146 0.14 12.75 4.90
N GLY A 147 0.95 13.22 5.85
CA GLY A 147 2.40 13.37 5.69
C GLY A 147 3.11 12.03 5.44
N TYR A 148 2.76 10.99 6.22
CA TYR A 148 3.27 9.64 6.04
C TYR A 148 2.87 9.07 4.68
N CYS A 149 1.58 9.16 4.33
CA CYS A 149 1.09 8.69 3.04
C CYS A 149 1.80 9.41 1.88
N ALA A 150 2.05 10.72 2.02
CA ALA A 150 2.76 11.49 1.00
C ALA A 150 4.20 11.01 0.81
N ARG A 151 4.88 10.65 1.91
CA ARG A 151 6.21 10.03 1.85
C ARG A 151 6.18 8.66 1.17
N ALA A 152 5.19 7.83 1.48
CA ALA A 152 5.03 6.56 0.77
C ALA A 152 4.82 6.74 -0.73
N LEU A 153 3.92 7.65 -1.10
CA LEU A 153 3.63 7.96 -2.49
C LEU A 153 4.85 8.53 -3.24
N ALA A 154 5.72 9.27 -2.56
CA ALA A 154 6.94 9.82 -3.15
C ALA A 154 7.97 8.75 -3.55
N LYS A 155 7.90 7.55 -2.94
CA LYS A 155 8.80 6.41 -3.22
C LYS A 155 10.28 6.83 -3.34
N HIS A 156 10.74 7.69 -2.44
CA HIS A 156 12.09 8.22 -2.53
C HIS A 156 13.10 7.06 -2.50
N HIS A 157 14.04 7.04 -3.44
CA HIS A 157 14.93 5.89 -3.64
C HIS A 157 15.68 5.49 -2.37
N GLN A 158 16.03 6.46 -1.52
CA GLN A 158 16.68 6.21 -0.23
C GLN A 158 15.75 5.45 0.73
N HIS A 159 14.50 5.91 0.90
CA HIS A 159 13.53 5.24 1.77
C HIS A 159 13.18 3.83 1.27
N VAL A 160 13.14 3.62 -0.05
CA VAL A 160 12.90 2.29 -0.65
C VAL A 160 14.08 1.35 -0.38
N GLU A 161 15.32 1.81 -0.55
CA GLU A 161 16.49 0.97 -0.27
C GLU A 161 16.68 0.69 1.22
N GLU A 162 16.48 1.69 2.08
CA GLU A 162 16.46 1.49 3.54
C GLU A 162 15.40 0.46 3.96
N MET A 163 14.20 0.54 3.37
CA MET A 163 13.14 -0.45 3.58
C MET A 163 13.57 -1.85 3.13
N ARG A 164 14.18 -1.98 1.94
CA ARG A 164 14.66 -3.26 1.41
C ARG A 164 15.73 -3.88 2.31
N GLU A 165 16.68 -3.08 2.78
CA GLU A 165 17.71 -3.56 3.71
C GLU A 165 17.12 -4.04 5.03
N ARG A 166 16.20 -3.27 5.62
CA ARG A 166 15.53 -3.63 6.87
C ARG A 166 14.73 -4.92 6.71
N VAL A 167 13.82 -4.97 5.72
CA VAL A 167 13.00 -6.15 5.44
C VAL A 167 13.87 -7.37 5.10
N GLY A 168 14.99 -7.17 4.40
CA GLY A 168 15.97 -8.22 4.13
C GLY A 168 16.58 -8.80 5.40
N LYS A 169 17.04 -7.94 6.31
CA LYS A 169 17.60 -8.36 7.61
C LYS A 169 16.55 -9.08 8.46
N ASP A 170 15.34 -8.56 8.54
CA ASP A 170 14.25 -9.15 9.33
C ASP A 170 13.86 -10.54 8.80
N LYS A 171 13.76 -10.70 7.48
CA LYS A 171 13.51 -12.01 6.85
C LYS A 171 14.60 -13.03 7.17
N LEU A 172 15.87 -12.63 7.11
CA LEU A 172 17.00 -13.52 7.44
C LEU A 172 17.00 -13.92 8.92
N GLN A 173 16.74 -12.96 9.81
CA GLN A 173 16.63 -13.24 11.25
C GLN A 173 15.45 -14.15 11.55
N TRP A 174 14.29 -13.89 10.94
CA TRP A 174 13.10 -14.71 11.09
C TRP A 174 13.33 -16.13 10.57
N ALA A 175 13.92 -16.30 9.39
CA ALA A 175 14.24 -17.61 8.84
C ALA A 175 15.20 -18.40 9.75
N SER A 176 16.21 -17.72 10.30
CA SER A 176 17.17 -18.33 11.24
C SER A 176 16.50 -18.76 12.55
N LYS A 177 15.68 -17.87 13.14
CA LYS A 177 14.90 -18.19 14.35
C LYS A 177 13.94 -19.35 14.09
N PHE A 178 13.21 -19.31 12.99
CA PHE A 178 12.27 -20.36 12.60
C PHE A 178 12.98 -21.71 12.44
N ALA A 179 14.16 -21.73 11.80
CA ALA A 179 14.96 -22.94 11.64
C ALA A 179 15.46 -23.51 12.98
N GLU A 180 15.88 -22.66 13.93
CA GLU A 180 16.28 -23.11 15.27
C GLU A 180 15.09 -23.60 16.10
N GLU A 181 14.00 -22.85 16.14
CA GLU A 181 12.77 -23.22 16.87
C GLU A 181 12.18 -24.54 16.35
N HIS A 182 12.23 -24.75 15.04
CA HIS A 182 11.65 -25.93 14.39
C HIS A 182 12.71 -26.98 14.01
N LYS A 183 13.93 -26.91 14.55
CA LYS A 183 15.04 -27.82 14.23
C LYS A 183 14.70 -29.30 14.43
N ASN A 184 13.84 -29.59 15.40
CA ASN A 184 13.40 -30.96 15.71
C ASN A 184 12.26 -31.45 14.80
N SER A 185 11.47 -30.51 14.23
CA SER A 185 10.31 -30.80 13.38
C SER A 185 10.68 -30.82 11.90
N ILE A 186 11.50 -29.86 11.45
CA ILE A 186 11.99 -29.74 10.08
C ILE A 186 13.15 -30.72 9.91
N LYS A 187 12.81 -31.95 9.52
CA LYS A 187 13.78 -32.98 9.13
C LYS A 187 13.83 -33.06 7.61
N ASP A 188 14.98 -32.75 7.03
CA ASP A 188 15.18 -32.92 5.60
C ASP A 188 15.67 -34.36 5.33
N PHE A 189 14.76 -35.19 4.80
CA PHE A 189 15.09 -36.57 4.46
C PHE A 189 15.57 -36.66 3.01
N ASN A 190 16.82 -37.12 2.83
CA ASN A 190 17.39 -37.35 1.52
C ASN A 190 17.45 -38.85 1.20
N PHE A 191 16.37 -39.36 0.62
CA PHE A 191 16.25 -40.77 0.25
C PHE A 191 17.00 -41.08 -1.04
N LYS A 192 17.72 -42.20 -1.05
CA LYS A 192 18.43 -42.73 -2.20
C LYS A 192 17.52 -43.65 -3.02
N PRO A 193 17.84 -43.90 -4.30
CA PRO A 193 17.25 -45.00 -5.05
C PRO A 193 17.27 -46.30 -4.23
N LEU A 194 16.17 -47.05 -4.29
CA LEU A 194 15.89 -48.29 -3.55
C LEU A 194 15.57 -48.14 -2.06
N ASP A 195 15.52 -46.92 -1.51
CA ASP A 195 15.05 -46.73 -0.13
C ASP A 195 13.55 -47.00 -0.02
N LEU A 196 13.16 -47.71 1.05
CA LEU A 196 11.76 -47.97 1.39
C LEU A 196 11.21 -46.81 2.24
N VAL A 197 10.13 -46.21 1.78
CA VAL A 197 9.52 -45.00 2.34
C VAL A 197 8.00 -45.14 2.47
N LEU A 198 7.40 -44.25 3.25
CA LEU A 198 5.95 -44.06 3.31
C LEU A 198 5.59 -42.73 2.66
N VAL A 199 4.47 -42.70 1.94
CA VAL A 199 3.94 -41.47 1.33
C VAL A 199 2.70 -41.02 2.08
N LYS A 200 2.73 -39.80 2.61
CA LYS A 200 1.60 -39.15 3.29
C LYS A 200 0.44 -38.90 2.32
N ASN A 201 -0.76 -39.23 2.76
CA ASN A 201 -2.00 -38.86 2.10
C ASN A 201 -2.49 -37.50 2.62
N ILE A 202 -2.20 -36.44 1.87
CA ILE A 202 -2.51 -35.06 2.27
C ILE A 202 -4.01 -34.84 2.46
N ILE A 203 -4.86 -35.48 1.64
CA ILE A 203 -6.31 -35.29 1.70
C ILE A 203 -6.82 -35.76 3.07
N THR A 204 -6.35 -36.92 3.52
CA THR A 204 -6.69 -37.47 4.83
C THR A 204 -6.11 -36.62 5.96
N GLU A 205 -4.82 -36.25 5.89
CA GLU A 205 -4.09 -35.52 6.94
C GLU A 205 -4.63 -34.10 7.17
N SER A 206 -5.10 -33.42 6.11
CA SER A 206 -5.63 -32.05 6.19
C SER A 206 -7.11 -31.99 6.62
N SER A 207 -7.84 -33.10 6.57
CA SER A 207 -9.28 -33.11 6.86
C SER A 207 -9.55 -33.41 8.34
N HIS A 208 -10.38 -32.58 8.97
CA HIS A 208 -10.74 -32.75 10.39
C HIS A 208 -11.66 -33.96 10.64
N SER A 209 -12.35 -34.44 9.60
CA SER A 209 -13.32 -35.53 9.65
C SER A 209 -12.73 -36.91 9.34
N ALA A 210 -11.50 -37.01 8.80
CA ALA A 210 -10.90 -38.28 8.37
C ALA A 210 -9.93 -38.91 9.38
N LYS A 211 -10.07 -38.61 10.68
CA LYS A 211 -9.14 -39.08 11.73
C LYS A 211 -8.98 -40.61 11.80
N MET A 212 -9.95 -41.36 11.30
CA MET A 212 -9.95 -42.84 11.29
C MET A 212 -9.44 -43.44 9.97
N LEU A 213 -9.11 -42.63 8.97
CA LEU A 213 -8.62 -43.10 7.68
C LEU A 213 -7.08 -43.19 7.65
N PRO A 214 -6.50 -44.06 6.80
CA PRO A 214 -5.05 -44.19 6.69
C PRO A 214 -4.39 -42.87 6.25
N CYS A 215 -3.46 -42.38 7.08
CA CYS A 215 -2.69 -41.16 6.79
C CYS A 215 -1.51 -41.41 5.84
N PHE A 216 -1.13 -42.66 5.63
CA PHE A 216 -0.04 -43.06 4.75
C PHE A 216 -0.51 -44.11 3.75
N HIS A 217 0.08 -44.07 2.57
CA HIS A 217 -0.01 -45.17 1.63
C HIS A 217 0.86 -46.35 2.10
N ASN A 218 0.72 -47.48 1.40
CA ASN A 218 1.54 -48.67 1.64
C ASN A 218 3.04 -48.36 1.51
N PRO A 219 3.92 -49.25 2.00
CA PRO A 219 5.36 -49.11 1.81
C PRO A 219 5.72 -49.04 0.33
N ILE A 220 6.56 -48.08 -0.04
CA ILE A 220 6.86 -47.71 -1.42
C ILE A 220 8.37 -47.54 -1.56
N VAL A 221 8.94 -47.89 -2.71
CA VAL A 221 10.37 -47.78 -2.98
C VAL A 221 10.67 -46.53 -3.81
N VAL A 222 11.72 -45.80 -3.45
CA VAL A 222 12.19 -44.64 -4.22
C VAL A 222 12.95 -45.11 -5.45
N ILE A 223 12.58 -44.62 -6.65
CA ILE A 223 13.36 -44.85 -7.87
C ILE A 223 14.47 -43.80 -7.98
N THR A 224 14.08 -42.53 -7.91
CA THR A 224 15.02 -41.42 -8.07
C THR A 224 14.44 -40.10 -7.58
N LYS A 225 15.32 -39.15 -7.27
CA LYS A 225 14.98 -37.77 -6.95
C LYS A 225 15.19 -36.89 -8.17
N THR A 226 14.16 -36.15 -8.55
CA THR A 226 14.19 -35.20 -9.67
C THR A 226 15.00 -33.96 -9.31
N ARG A 227 15.46 -33.20 -10.33
CA ARG A 227 16.17 -31.92 -10.12
C ARG A 227 15.39 -30.89 -9.30
N GLY A 228 14.05 -30.96 -9.33
CA GLY A 228 13.16 -30.10 -8.53
C GLY A 228 12.89 -30.61 -7.12
N GLY A 229 13.58 -31.66 -6.65
CA GLY A 229 13.46 -32.18 -5.29
C GLY A 229 12.34 -33.21 -5.06
N ASN A 230 11.47 -33.45 -6.03
CA ASN A 230 10.40 -34.45 -5.94
C ASN A 230 10.94 -35.87 -6.19
N TYR A 231 10.29 -36.87 -5.60
CA TYR A 231 10.62 -38.29 -5.77
C TYR A 231 9.72 -38.95 -6.80
N ILE A 232 10.32 -39.83 -7.61
CA ILE A 232 9.61 -40.83 -8.39
C ILE A 232 9.66 -42.11 -7.59
N VAL A 233 8.50 -42.73 -7.39
CA VAL A 233 8.34 -43.84 -6.46
C VAL A 233 7.58 -44.98 -7.12
N VAL A 234 7.82 -46.20 -6.63
CA VAL A 234 7.26 -47.44 -7.16
C VAL A 234 6.70 -48.27 -6.02
N GLU A 235 5.54 -48.89 -6.20
CA GLU A 235 5.07 -49.91 -5.26
C GLU A 235 6.04 -51.09 -5.22
N VAL A 236 6.00 -51.86 -4.12
CA VAL A 236 6.91 -53.02 -3.93
C VAL A 236 6.74 -54.06 -5.03
N GLU A 237 5.56 -54.17 -5.64
CA GLU A 237 5.28 -55.05 -6.78
C GLU A 237 5.93 -54.58 -8.10
N GLY A 238 6.39 -53.33 -8.18
CA GLY A 238 7.04 -52.74 -9.36
C GLY A 238 6.15 -51.79 -10.16
N ALA A 239 4.92 -51.51 -9.71
CA ALA A 239 4.05 -50.53 -10.33
C ALA A 239 4.51 -49.09 -10.03
N VAL A 240 4.90 -48.34 -11.07
CA VAL A 240 5.40 -46.96 -10.93
C VAL A 240 4.24 -46.01 -10.68
N TRP A 241 4.38 -45.16 -9.67
CA TRP A 241 3.38 -44.12 -9.42
C TRP A 241 3.41 -43.08 -10.54
N GLN A 242 2.27 -42.90 -11.21
CA GLN A 242 2.11 -41.97 -12.33
C GLN A 242 2.50 -40.52 -12.00
N ALA A 243 2.30 -40.08 -10.76
CA ALA A 243 2.60 -38.73 -10.31
C ALA A 243 3.90 -38.67 -9.51
N ARG A 244 4.61 -37.55 -9.63
CA ARG A 244 5.77 -37.25 -8.79
C ARG A 244 5.30 -36.90 -7.37
N VAL A 245 6.02 -37.38 -6.37
CA VAL A 245 5.69 -37.17 -4.96
C VAL A 245 6.58 -36.06 -4.39
N ALA A 246 5.97 -35.05 -3.76
CA ALA A 246 6.71 -33.96 -3.13
C ALA A 246 7.52 -34.46 -1.92
N ALA A 247 8.73 -33.93 -1.71
CA ALA A 247 9.65 -34.40 -0.67
C ALA A 247 9.04 -34.41 0.73
N PHE A 248 8.28 -33.37 1.11
CA PHE A 248 7.66 -33.27 2.44
C PHE A 248 6.60 -34.33 2.72
N ARG A 249 6.10 -35.03 1.69
CA ARG A 249 5.15 -36.15 1.83
C ARG A 249 5.85 -37.48 2.11
N VAL A 250 7.15 -37.57 1.85
CA VAL A 250 7.90 -38.82 1.95
C VAL A 250 8.57 -38.89 3.32
N VAL A 251 8.29 -39.95 4.07
CA VAL A 251 8.87 -40.20 5.40
C VAL A 251 9.55 -41.58 5.43
N PRO A 252 10.56 -41.78 6.27
CA PRO A 252 11.24 -43.08 6.34
C PRO A 252 10.29 -44.18 6.80
N TYR A 253 10.41 -45.38 6.22
CA TYR A 253 9.58 -46.53 6.63
C TYR A 253 9.90 -47.03 8.05
N ARG A 254 11.14 -46.84 8.51
CA ARG A 254 11.57 -47.11 9.88
C ARG A 254 12.24 -45.86 10.45
N ALA A 255 11.79 -45.42 11.62
CA ALA A 255 12.32 -44.24 12.31
C ALA A 255 13.65 -44.53 13.02
#